data_AF-A0AAW6AJA7-F1
#
_entry.id   AF-A0AAW6AJA7-F1
#
_cell.length_a   1.000
_cell.length_b   1.000
_cell.length_c   1.000
_cell.angle_alpha   90.00
_cell.angle_beta   90.00
_cell.angle_gamma   90.00
#
_symmetry.space_group_name_H-M   'P 1'
#
loop_
_entity.id
_entity.type
_entity.pdbx_description
1 polymer ?
#
loop_
_entity_poly.entity_id
_entity_poly.type
_entity_poly.pdbx_seq_one_letter_code
_entity_poly.pdbx_strand_id
1 'polypeptide(L)'
;MTTTPHFGIRYASDLTGEYSEYVIDSVDLLNLQLAPHGMSFFFDTIDVRQQIIGGKHCWDMFGWAIPNDEVSEFEPIWLAGEDEKLEGYNSYVCASWEDRGGNPHAAIDGNLPEEAYA
;
A
#
# COMPACT_ATOMS: atom_id res chain seq x y z
N MET A 1 -11.55 -18.45 12.87
CA MET A 1 -10.69 -17.25 12.78
C MET A 1 -11.40 -16.29 11.86
N THR A 2 -11.86 -15.16 12.38
CA THR A 2 -12.40 -14.07 11.55
C THR A 2 -11.18 -13.38 10.96
N THR A 3 -10.91 -13.58 9.67
CA THR A 3 -9.92 -12.79 8.95
C THR A 3 -10.47 -11.38 8.84
N THR A 4 -9.82 -10.43 9.50
CA THR A 4 -10.09 -9.01 9.23
C THR A 4 -9.85 -8.79 7.74
N PRO A 5 -10.80 -8.23 6.99
CA PRO A 5 -10.55 -7.87 5.60
C PRO A 5 -9.53 -6.74 5.57
N HIS A 6 -8.40 -6.97 4.90
CA HIS A 6 -7.37 -5.97 4.64
C HIS A 6 -7.52 -5.48 3.21
N PHE A 7 -7.74 -4.18 3.04
CA PHE A 7 -7.91 -3.57 1.73
C PHE A 7 -6.54 -3.46 1.02
N GLY A 8 -6.53 -3.63 -0.30
CA GLY A 8 -5.31 -3.43 -1.09
C GLY A 8 -4.32 -4.61 -1.05
N ILE A 9 -4.73 -5.81 -0.61
CA ILE A 9 -3.90 -7.03 -0.65
C ILE A 9 -4.59 -8.10 -1.50
N ARG A 10 -3.93 -8.54 -2.59
CA ARG A 10 -4.51 -9.46 -3.60
C ARG A 10 -4.39 -10.92 -3.21
N TYR A 11 -3.23 -11.32 -2.69
CA TYR A 11 -2.91 -12.73 -2.53
C TYR A 11 -3.14 -13.20 -1.09
N ALA A 12 -3.77 -14.36 -0.96
CA ALA A 12 -4.00 -15.00 0.34
C ALA A 12 -2.68 -15.31 1.08
N SER A 13 -1.59 -15.59 0.35
CA SER A 13 -0.26 -15.81 0.93
C SER A 13 0.25 -14.60 1.72
N ASP A 14 -0.09 -13.39 1.28
CA ASP A 14 0.32 -12.15 1.94
C ASP A 14 -0.51 -11.87 3.20
N LEU A 15 -1.64 -12.57 3.36
CA LEU A 15 -2.51 -12.49 4.54
C LEU A 15 -2.23 -13.59 5.58
N THR A 16 -1.57 -14.69 5.19
CA THR A 16 -1.40 -15.86 6.07
C THR A 16 0.02 -16.42 6.12
N GLY A 17 0.94 -15.89 5.31
CA GLY A 17 2.33 -16.34 5.23
C GLY A 17 3.18 -15.94 6.44
N GLU A 18 4.41 -16.46 6.49
CA GLU A 18 5.38 -16.22 7.57
C GLU A 18 5.65 -14.72 7.82
N TYR A 19 5.57 -13.90 6.77
CA TYR A 19 5.81 -12.46 6.83
C TYR A 19 4.53 -11.62 6.59
N SER A 20 3.35 -12.25 6.68
CA SER A 20 2.07 -11.58 6.42
C SER A 20 1.84 -10.37 7.32
N GLU A 21 2.24 -10.43 8.58
CA GLU A 21 2.11 -9.30 9.52
C GLU A 21 2.84 -8.04 9.03
N TYR A 22 3.98 -8.19 8.33
CA TYR A 22 4.68 -7.05 7.76
C TYR A 22 3.93 -6.43 6.59
N VAL A 23 3.36 -7.25 5.69
CA VAL A 23 2.56 -6.75 4.57
C VAL A 23 1.29 -6.09 5.09
N ILE A 24 0.56 -6.77 5.97
CA ILE A 24 -0.68 -6.30 6.56
C ILE A 24 -0.49 -4.96 7.28
N ASP A 25 0.40 -4.89 8.27
CA ASP A 25 0.59 -3.66 9.05
C ASP A 25 1.01 -2.50 8.14
N SER A 26 1.91 -2.75 7.20
CA SER A 26 2.44 -1.70 6.34
C SER A 26 1.38 -1.19 5.35
N VAL A 27 0.58 -2.07 4.74
CA VAL A 27 -0.51 -1.69 3.84
C VAL A 27 -1.62 -0.95 4.59
N ASP A 28 -2.00 -1.44 5.79
CA ASP A 28 -3.02 -0.79 6.62
C ASP A 28 -2.54 0.61 7.05
N LEU A 29 -1.29 0.75 7.49
CA LEU A 29 -0.70 2.04 7.87
C LEU A 29 -0.64 3.01 6.69
N LEU A 30 -0.28 2.53 5.50
CA LEU A 30 -0.18 3.37 4.32
C LEU A 30 -1.56 3.85 3.87
N ASN A 31 -2.56 2.97 3.85
CA ASN A 31 -3.95 3.34 3.58
C ASN A 31 -4.49 4.34 4.62
N LEU A 32 -4.17 4.18 5.90
CA LEU A 32 -4.54 5.15 6.94
C LEU A 32 -3.92 6.53 6.68
N GLN A 33 -2.69 6.58 6.19
CA GLN A 33 -2.02 7.84 5.84
C GLN A 33 -2.60 8.48 4.58
N LEU A 34 -3.02 7.68 3.60
CA LEU A 34 -3.58 8.15 2.32
C LEU A 34 -5.06 8.53 2.40
N ALA A 35 -5.82 7.96 3.34
CA ALA A 35 -7.27 8.18 3.45
C ALA A 35 -7.69 9.66 3.55
N PRO A 36 -7.01 10.55 4.30
CA PRO A 36 -7.34 11.98 4.33
C PRO A 36 -7.21 12.68 2.96
N HIS A 37 -6.40 12.14 2.06
CA HIS A 37 -6.16 12.65 0.72
C HIS A 37 -7.08 12.01 -0.33
N GLY A 38 -8.03 11.16 0.08
CA GLY A 38 -8.96 10.51 -0.84
C GLY A 38 -8.30 9.44 -1.73
N MET A 39 -7.21 8.83 -1.24
CA MET A 39 -6.40 7.87 -1.98
C MET A 39 -6.43 6.49 -1.31
N SER A 40 -6.26 5.45 -2.12
CA SER A 40 -6.27 4.04 -1.74
C SER A 40 -5.04 3.33 -2.29
N PHE A 41 -4.34 2.55 -1.47
CA PHE A 41 -3.14 1.82 -1.87
C PHE A 41 -3.42 0.36 -2.22
N PHE A 42 -2.87 -0.10 -3.35
CA PHE A 42 -2.92 -1.48 -3.83
C PHE A 42 -1.50 -2.05 -3.88
N PHE A 43 -1.26 -3.05 -3.03
CA PHE A 43 0.04 -3.70 -2.89
C PHE A 43 0.43 -4.51 -4.13
N ASP A 44 1.69 -4.39 -4.54
CA ASP A 44 2.27 -5.17 -5.63
C ASP A 44 3.37 -6.11 -5.13
N THR A 45 4.44 -5.51 -4.58
CA THR A 45 5.62 -6.25 -4.14
C THR A 45 6.32 -5.53 -3.00
N ILE A 46 7.08 -6.30 -2.22
CA ILE A 46 7.97 -5.80 -1.16
C ILE A 46 9.31 -5.35 -1.74
N ASP A 47 9.95 -4.37 -1.10
CA ASP A 47 11.38 -4.14 -1.18
C ASP A 47 12.11 -4.94 -0.07
N VAL A 48 13.44 -4.84 0.03
CA VAL A 48 14.24 -5.60 1.01
C VAL A 48 14.33 -4.94 2.39
N ARG A 49 13.89 -3.68 2.55
CA ARG A 49 14.06 -2.94 3.79
C ARG A 49 12.86 -3.12 4.73
N GLN A 50 13.11 -3.75 5.87
CA GLN A 50 12.14 -3.94 6.94
C GLN A 50 12.62 -3.30 8.25
N GLN A 51 11.69 -2.81 9.06
CA GLN A 51 11.94 -2.29 10.40
C GLN A 51 10.68 -2.37 11.28
N ILE A 52 10.87 -2.16 12.57
CA ILE A 52 9.76 -2.04 13.54
C ILE A 52 9.80 -0.63 14.10
N ILE A 53 8.73 0.14 13.93
CA ILE A 53 8.60 1.52 14.42
C ILE A 53 7.35 1.58 15.30
N GLY A 54 7.48 2.03 16.55
CA GLY A 54 6.33 2.12 17.46
C GLY A 54 5.64 0.78 17.74
N GLY A 55 6.34 -0.35 17.56
CA GLY A 55 5.77 -1.70 17.66
C GLY A 55 4.97 -2.15 16.44
N LYS A 56 5.02 -1.41 15.32
CA LYS A 56 4.41 -1.76 14.04
C LYS A 56 5.44 -2.27 13.06
N HIS A 57 5.06 -3.28 12.30
CA HIS A 57 5.89 -3.80 11.23
C HIS A 57 5.82 -2.86 10.02
N CYS A 58 6.99 -2.42 9.55
CA CYS A 58 7.13 -1.46 8.47
C CYS A 58 8.06 -2.03 7.41
N TRP A 59 7.48 -2.36 6.26
CA TRP A 59 8.19 -2.88 5.09
C TRP A 59 8.08 -1.88 3.96
N ASP A 60 9.22 -1.47 3.43
CA ASP A 60 9.26 -0.70 2.19
C ASP A 60 8.59 -1.54 1.08
N MET A 61 7.71 -0.91 0.31
CA MET A 61 6.83 -1.61 -0.63
C MET A 61 6.58 -0.80 -1.90
N PHE A 62 6.25 -1.51 -2.96
CA PHE A 62 5.78 -0.96 -4.21
C PHE A 62 4.32 -1.31 -4.42
N GLY A 63 3.62 -0.43 -5.12
CA GLY A 63 2.23 -0.62 -5.47
C GLY A 63 1.65 0.62 -6.12
N TRP A 64 0.32 0.66 -6.21
CA TRP A 64 -0.39 1.78 -6.81
C TRP A 64 -1.14 2.57 -5.75
N ALA A 65 -0.98 3.89 -5.74
CA ALA A 65 -1.79 4.80 -4.95
C ALA A 65 -2.85 5.43 -5.85
N ILE A 66 -4.09 4.98 -5.73
CA ILE A 66 -5.17 5.28 -6.67
C ILE A 66 -6.20 6.22 -6.02
N PRO A 67 -6.65 7.28 -6.73
CA PRO A 67 -7.78 8.08 -6.31
C PRO A 67 -9.05 7.23 -6.06
N ASN A 68 -9.77 7.52 -4.98
CA ASN A 68 -10.93 6.73 -4.59
C ASN A 68 -12.05 6.66 -5.65
N ASP A 69 -12.14 7.63 -6.55
CA ASP A 69 -13.09 7.64 -7.67
C ASP A 69 -12.65 6.74 -8.84
N GLU A 70 -11.36 6.41 -8.95
CA GLU A 70 -10.82 5.48 -9.94
C GLU A 70 -10.77 4.02 -9.44
N VAL A 71 -10.89 3.80 -8.12
CA VAL A 71 -10.81 2.46 -7.48
C VAL A 71 -11.71 1.42 -8.15
N SER A 72 -12.95 1.78 -8.52
CA SER A 72 -13.88 0.82 -9.12
C SER A 72 -13.47 0.34 -10.52
N GLU A 73 -12.66 1.13 -11.23
CA GLU A 73 -12.11 0.76 -12.53
C GLU A 73 -10.77 0.04 -12.39
N PHE A 74 -9.96 0.46 -11.41
CA PHE A 74 -8.63 -0.09 -11.15
C PHE A 74 -8.66 -1.49 -10.53
N GLU A 75 -9.43 -1.68 -9.45
CA GLU A 75 -9.40 -2.89 -8.61
C GLU A 75 -9.64 -4.18 -9.42
N PRO A 76 -10.62 -4.26 -10.34
CA PRO A 76 -10.84 -5.48 -11.12
C PRO A 76 -9.65 -5.86 -12.02
N ILE A 77 -8.94 -4.87 -12.56
CA ILE A 77 -7.77 -5.09 -13.43
C ILE A 77 -6.61 -5.62 -12.60
N TRP A 78 -6.38 -5.00 -11.42
CA TRP A 78 -5.36 -5.43 -10.48
C TRP A 78 -5.62 -6.82 -9.93
N LEU A 79 -6.86 -7.15 -9.57
CA LEU A 79 -7.26 -8.51 -9.15
C LEU A 79 -7.06 -9.55 -10.27
N ALA A 80 -7.25 -9.16 -11.53
CA ALA A 80 -7.04 -10.04 -12.68
C ALA A 80 -5.56 -10.29 -13.01
N GLY A 81 -4.62 -9.54 -12.39
CA GLY A 81 -3.19 -9.63 -12.69
C GLY A 81 -2.83 -9.11 -14.08
N GLU A 82 -3.65 -8.19 -14.61
CA GLU A 82 -3.42 -7.58 -15.92
C GLU A 82 -2.49 -6.37 -15.79
N ASP A 83 -1.30 -6.58 -15.24
CA ASP A 83 -0.39 -5.51 -14.82
C ASP A 83 0.02 -4.57 -15.97
N GLU A 84 0.11 -5.06 -17.21
CA GLU A 84 0.33 -4.25 -18.43
C GLU A 84 -0.72 -3.14 -18.60
N LYS A 85 -1.97 -3.38 -18.17
CA LYS A 85 -3.06 -2.38 -18.24
C LYS A 85 -2.97 -1.36 -17.11
N LEU A 86 -2.30 -1.69 -16.01
CA LEU A 86 -2.13 -0.80 -14.85
C LEU A 86 -1.08 0.29 -15.11
N GLU A 87 -0.17 0.08 -16.08
CA GLU A 87 0.84 1.07 -16.49
C GLU A 87 0.21 2.43 -16.91
N GLY A 88 -1.05 2.41 -17.37
CA GLY A 88 -1.78 3.61 -17.78
C GLY A 88 -2.18 4.56 -16.64
N TYR A 89 -2.22 4.08 -15.39
CA TYR A 89 -2.68 4.88 -14.24
C TYR A 89 -1.61 5.86 -13.70
N ASN A 90 -0.37 5.78 -14.19
CA ASN A 90 0.76 6.64 -13.79
C ASN A 90 0.84 6.93 -12.27
N SER A 91 0.50 5.94 -11.45
CA SER A 91 0.32 6.07 -10.00
C SER A 91 1.08 5.01 -9.21
N TYR A 92 2.12 4.44 -9.84
CA TYR A 92 3.00 3.47 -9.21
C TYR A 92 3.99 4.19 -8.31
N VAL A 93 4.04 3.75 -7.05
CA VAL A 93 4.79 4.40 -5.98
C VAL A 93 5.61 3.40 -5.19
N CYS A 94 6.70 3.89 -4.60
CA CYS A 94 7.43 3.26 -3.52
C CYS A 94 7.02 3.94 -2.21
N ALA A 95 6.61 3.17 -1.22
CA ALA A 95 6.41 3.66 0.14
C ALA A 95 7.55 3.15 1.03
N SER A 96 8.35 4.07 1.55
CA SER A 96 9.40 3.81 2.54
C SER A 96 8.99 4.35 3.91
N TRP A 97 9.54 3.81 4.99
CA TRP A 97 9.11 4.20 6.34
C TRP A 97 10.14 5.02 7.12
N GLU A 98 9.67 6.07 7.78
CA GLU A 98 10.42 6.94 8.69
C GLU A 98 9.87 6.87 10.11
N ASP A 99 10.76 6.90 11.10
CA ASP A 99 10.37 7.09 12.50
C ASP A 99 10.18 8.58 12.78
N ARG A 100 8.93 9.00 12.99
CA ARG A 100 8.57 10.36 13.41
C ARG A 100 8.07 10.35 14.85
N GLY A 101 9.03 10.30 15.78
CA GLY A 101 8.75 10.41 17.22
C GLY A 101 8.12 9.15 17.82
N GLY A 102 8.57 7.98 17.38
CA GLY A 102 8.05 6.67 17.74
C GLY A 102 6.87 6.21 16.91
N ASN A 103 6.46 6.99 15.90
CA ASN A 103 5.33 6.66 15.02
C ASN A 103 5.84 6.41 13.59
N PRO A 104 5.37 5.34 12.93
CA PRO A 104 5.69 5.10 11.54
C PRO A 104 5.04 6.18 10.66
N HIS A 105 5.82 6.70 9.72
CA HIS A 105 5.35 7.61 8.68
C HIS A 105 5.85 7.13 7.33
N ALA A 106 4.96 6.96 6.37
CA ALA A 106 5.35 6.58 5.02
C ALA A 106 5.83 7.80 4.23
N ALA A 107 7.07 7.77 3.75
CA ALA A 107 7.55 8.61 2.68
C ALA A 107 7.20 7.93 1.35
N ILE A 108 6.35 8.57 0.55
CA ILE A 108 5.88 8.03 -0.73
C ILE A 108 6.68 8.70 -1.85
N ASP A 109 7.40 7.91 -2.63
CA ASP A 109 8.16 8.34 -3.80
C ASP A 109 7.51 7.75 -5.07
N GLY A 110 7.41 8.55 -6.13
CA GLY A 110 6.76 8.15 -7.38
C GLY A 110 5.82 9.22 -7.92
N ASN A 111 5.04 8.84 -8.92
CA ASN A 111 4.04 9.72 -9.50
C ASN A 111 2.78 9.61 -8.66
N LEU A 112 2.54 10.60 -7.82
CA LEU A 112 1.24 10.78 -7.19
C LEU A 112 0.47 11.90 -7.91
N PRO A 113 -0.87 11.82 -7.96
CA PRO A 113 -1.71 12.95 -8.34
C PRO A 113 -1.41 14.18 -7.44
N GLU A 114 -1.59 15.39 -7.94
CA GLU A 114 -1.33 16.62 -7.17
C GLU A 114 -2.13 16.65 -5.85
N GLU A 115 -3.29 16.01 -5.84
CA GLU A 115 -4.20 15.86 -4.69
C GLU A 115 -3.56 15.11 -3.52
N ALA A 116 -2.54 14.28 -3.75
CA ALA A 116 -1.85 13.53 -2.71
C ALA A 116 -0.82 14.36 -1.92
N TYR A 117 -0.51 15.59 -2.38
CA TYR A 117 0.44 16.49 -1.73
C TYR A 117 -0.22 17.65 -0.96
N ALA A 118 -1.55 17.78 -1.05
CA ALA A 118 -2.34 18.84 -0.41
C ALA A 118 -2.83 18.44 1.00
#